data_AF-S2RDS8-F1
#
_entry.id   AF-S2RDS8-F1
#
_cell.length_a   1.000
_cell.length_b   1.000
_cell.length_c   1.000
_cell.angle_alpha   90.00
_cell.angle_beta   90.00
_cell.angle_gamma   90.00
#
_symmetry.space_group_name_H-M   'P 1'
#
loop_
_entity.id
_entity.type
_entity.pdbx_description
1 polymer ?
#
loop_
_entity_poly.entity_id
_entity_poly.type
_entity_poly.pdbx_seq_one_letter_code
_entity_poly.pdbx_strand_id
1 'polypeptide(L)' 'MKTLSFSFKSSLGKTTSIRLNKYEADVTADQAKQFAQIVADAKAFVKDGVNLYATPT' A
#
# COMPACT_ATOMS: atom_id res chain seq x y z
N MET A 1 -15.61 -13.99 -0.99
CA MET A 1 -15.39 -12.64 -1.58
C MET A 1 -13.92 -12.30 -1.40
N LYS A 2 -13.20 -11.95 -2.47
CA LYS A 2 -11.76 -11.69 -2.39
C LYS A 2 -11.51 -10.25 -1.91
N THR A 3 -10.58 -10.10 -0.95
CA THR A 3 -10.17 -8.81 -0.39
C THR A 3 -8.66 -8.74 -0.38
N LEU A 4 -8.09 -7.65 -0.90
CA LEU A 4 -6.67 -7.34 -0.81
C LEU A 4 -6.49 -6.21 0.19
N SER A 5 -5.62 -6.43 1.17
CA SER A 5 -5.28 -5.43 2.17
C SER A 5 -3.79 -5.16 2.11
N PHE A 6 -3.43 -3.93 1.79
CA PHE A 6 -2.06 -3.43 1.81
C PHE A 6 -1.88 -2.60 3.06
N SER A 7 -0.81 -2.84 3.81
CA SER A 7 -0.49 -2.09 5.02
C SER A 7 0.88 -1.47 4.85
N PHE A 8 0.93 -0.16 5.07
CA PHE A 8 2.14 0.64 4.93
C PHE A 8 2.44 1.27 6.28
N LYS A 9 3.65 1.05 6.78
CA LYS A 9 4.11 1.68 8.02
C LYS A 9 4.78 2.99 7.65
N SER A 10 4.39 4.09 8.27
CA SER A 10 5.09 5.38 8.13
C SER A 10 6.36 5.42 8.97
N SER A 11 7.25 6.37 8.68
CA SER A 11 8.44 6.66 9.49
C SER A 11 8.11 7.07 10.93
N LEU A 12 6.90 7.56 11.19
CA LEU A 12 6.39 7.91 12.52
C LEU A 12 5.76 6.71 13.26
N GLY A 13 5.88 5.50 12.73
CA GLY A 13 5.33 4.28 13.33
C GLY A 13 3.82 4.11 13.18
N LYS A 14 3.13 5.04 12.52
CA LYS A 14 1.69 4.92 12.21
C LYS A 14 1.49 4.02 10.99
N THR A 15 0.53 3.12 11.04
CA THR A 15 0.17 2.25 9.92
C THR A 15 -1.01 2.84 9.14
N THR A 16 -0.89 2.89 7.82
CA THR A 16 -1.99 3.22 6.90
C THR A 16 -2.31 2.00 6.06
N SER A 17 -3.60 1.68 5.93
CA SER A 17 -4.04 0.50 5.18
C SER A 17 -4.88 0.90 3.98
N ILE A 18 -4.59 0.31 2.82
CA ILE A 18 -5.40 0.41 1.60
C ILE A 18 -6.10 -0.93 1.42
N ARG A 19 -7.43 -0.90 1.35
CA ARG A 19 -8.25 -2.11 1.16
C ARG A 19 -8.98 -2.05 -0.17
N LEU A 20 -8.72 -3.04 -1.02
CA LEU A 20 -9.45 -3.29 -2.25
C LEU A 20 -10.47 -4.42 -2.00
N ASN A 21 -11.74 -4.03 -1.99
CA ASN A 21 -12.87 -4.94 -1.86
C ASN A 21 -13.44 -5.25 -3.25
N LYS A 22 -14.02 -6.44 -3.42
CA LYS A 22 -14.79 -6.80 -4.62
C LYS A 22 -14.00 -6.67 -5.93
N TYR A 23 -12.74 -7.14 -5.93
CA TYR A 23 -12.00 -7.28 -7.18
C TYR A 23 -12.31 -8.64 -7.81
N GLU A 24 -12.51 -8.66 -9.14
CA GLU A 24 -12.83 -9.88 -9.89
C GLU A 24 -11.59 -10.56 -10.48
N ALA A 25 -10.45 -9.87 -10.51
CA ALA A 25 -9.21 -10.38 -11.08
C ALA A 25 -8.52 -11.42 -10.19
N ASP A 26 -7.82 -12.39 -10.80
CA ASP A 26 -6.82 -13.19 -10.11
C ASP A 26 -5.53 -12.39 -9.98
N VAL A 27 -5.41 -11.66 -8.86
CA VAL A 27 -4.22 -10.89 -8.53
C VAL A 27 -3.17 -11.84 -7.98
N THR A 28 -2.06 -11.97 -8.70
CA THR A 28 -0.89 -12.72 -8.25
C THR A 28 -0.16 -11.97 -7.14
N ALA A 29 0.61 -12.69 -6.32
CA ALA A 29 1.42 -12.07 -5.26
C ALA A 29 2.40 -11.02 -5.80
N ASP A 30 2.95 -11.23 -7.00
CA ASP A 30 3.90 -10.31 -7.63
C ASP A 30 3.22 -9.01 -8.08
N GLN A 31 2.02 -9.10 -8.65
CA GLN A 31 1.22 -7.91 -8.99
C GLN A 31 0.84 -7.10 -7.75
N ALA A 32 0.50 -7.78 -6.65
CA ALA A 32 0.22 -7.12 -5.37
C ALA A 32 1.47 -6.39 -4.83
N LYS A 33 2.64 -7.02 -4.88
CA LYS A 33 3.92 -6.39 -4.49
C LYS A 33 4.25 -5.19 -5.38
N GLN A 34 4.09 -5.32 -6.70
CA GLN A 34 4.35 -4.23 -7.64
C GLN A 34 3.42 -3.04 -7.37
N PHE A 35 2.14 -3.29 -7.09
CA PHE A 35 1.21 -2.25 -6.68
C PHE A 35 1.66 -1.55 -5.39
N ALA A 36 2.02 -2.31 -4.35
CA ALA A 36 2.49 -1.75 -3.09
C ALA A 36 3.75 -0.89 -3.28
N GLN A 37 4.67 -1.33 -4.13
CA GLN A 37 5.89 -0.59 -4.45
C GLN A 37 5.59 0.70 -5.21
N ILE A 38 4.73 0.67 -6.23
CA ILE A 38 4.32 1.86 -6.99
C ILE A 38 3.65 2.89 -6.06
N VAL A 39 2.79 2.45 -5.14
CA VAL A 39 2.14 3.33 -4.17
C VAL A 39 3.15 3.98 -3.21
N ALA A 40 4.16 3.22 -2.76
CA ALA A 40 5.24 3.74 -1.94
C ALA A 40 6.12 4.74 -2.70
N ASP A 41 6.53 4.40 -3.93
CA ASP A 41 7.39 5.21 -4.79
C ASP A 41 6.72 6.52 -5.24
N ALA A 42 5.41 6.47 -5.50
CA ALA A 42 4.64 7.64 -5.88
C ALA A 42 4.60 8.72 -4.79
N LYS A 43 5.04 8.40 -3.55
CA LYS A 43 4.91 9.27 -2.37
C LYS A 43 3.51 9.89 -2.31
N ALA A 44 2.48 9.12 -2.70
CA ALA A 44 1.14 9.65 -2.94
C ALA A 44 0.50 10.25 -1.68
N PHE A 45 1.13 10.06 -0.53
CA PHE A 45 0.71 10.58 0.75
C PHE A 45 1.93 11.15 1.49
N VAL A 46 2.34 12.35 1.06
CA VAL A 46 3.16 13.24 1.87
C VAL A 46 2.22 14.13 2.67
N LYS A 47 2.35 14.12 3.99
CA LYS A 47 1.63 15.06 4.86
C LYS A 47 2.65 15.78 5.74
N ASP A 48 2.64 17.11 5.70
CA ASP A 48 3.52 17.97 6.51
C ASP A 48 5.02 17.62 6.35
N GLY A 49 5.45 17.27 5.13
CA GLY A 49 6.83 16.87 4.82
C GLY A 49 7.22 15.44 5.21
N VAL A 50 6.29 14.66 5.78
CA VAL A 50 6.50 13.27 6.19
C VAL A 50 5.95 12.31 5.14
N ASN A 51 6.79 11.39 4.66
CA ASN A 51 6.35 10.27 3.84
C ASN A 51 5.53 9.30 4.71
N LEU A 52 4.22 9.21 4.47
CA LEU A 52 3.32 8.34 5.23
C LEU A 52 3.49 6.85 4.86
N TYR A 53 4.19 6.55 3.78
CA TYR A 53 4.39 5.20 3.26
C TYR A 53 5.89 4.90 3.33
N ALA A 54 6.30 4.05 4.27
CA ALA A 54 7.59 3.38 4.16
C ALA A 54 7.43 2.12 3.31
N THR A 55 8.57 1.71 2.76
CA THR A 55 8.80 0.55 1.92
C THR A 55 7.93 -0.64 2.33
N PRO A 56 7.19 -1.28 1.40
CA PRO A 56 6.41 -2.46 1.72
C PRO A 56 7.31 -3.57 2.29
N THR A 57 6.94 -4.10 3.46
CA THR A 57 7.58 -5.27 4.10
C THR A 57 6.96 -6.56 3.64
#